data_AF-A0A4Z0L6M8-F1
#
_entry.id   AF-A0A4Z0L6M8-F1
#
_cell.length_a   1.000
_cell.length_b   1.000
_cell.length_c   1.000
_cell.angle_alpha   90.00
_cell.angle_beta   90.00
_cell.angle_gamma   90.00
#
_symmetry.space_group_name_H-M   'P 1'
#
loop_
_entity.id
_entity.type
_entity.pdbx_description
1 polymer ?
#
loop_
_entity_poly.entity_id
_entity_poly.type
_entity_poly.pdbx_seq_one_letter_code
_entity_poly.pdbx_strand_id
1 'polypeptide(L)'
;MKTIKILIIVLNLFVGGFMIYGGIGKFTKPIPAPNSIIEQVQKGEEVAPSTEVLMIKNYIFGMKQTNYFWQFLGFAELLAGLLLFSQVLARIGAIIALPLTINIFLFHLFLESEELGELGLTFALFAANIALIGFTYKIWKQLLYDKQALKLAS
;
A
#
# COMPACT_ATOMS: atom_id res chain seq x y z
N MET A 1 21.25 -20.25 7.16
CA MET A 1 21.08 -19.05 8.02
C MET A 1 21.48 -17.74 7.33
N LYS A 2 22.62 -17.64 6.62
CA LYS A 2 23.03 -16.41 5.90
C LYS A 2 22.11 -16.08 4.71
N THR A 3 21.74 -17.09 3.90
CA THR A 3 20.88 -16.91 2.72
C THR A 3 19.51 -16.34 3.05
N ILE A 4 18.86 -16.82 4.13
CA ILE A 4 17.56 -16.31 4.58
C ILE A 4 17.68 -14.84 5.02
N LYS A 5 18.76 -14.46 5.69
CA LYS A 5 18.97 -13.05 6.10
C LYS A 5 19.13 -12.14 4.88
N ILE A 6 19.90 -12.58 3.87
CA ILE A 6 20.07 -11.83 2.62
C ILE A 6 18.71 -11.70 1.91
N LEU A 7 17.94 -12.78 1.82
CA LEU A 7 16.60 -12.76 1.24
C LEU A 7 15.68 -11.76 1.96
N ILE A 8 15.67 -11.74 3.29
CA ILE A 8 14.87 -10.78 4.07
C ILE A 8 15.30 -9.34 3.76
N ILE A 9 16.60 -9.05 3.68
CA ILE A 9 17.09 -7.71 3.34
C ILE A 9 16.64 -7.32 1.93
N VAL A 10 16.78 -8.21 0.95
CA VAL A 10 16.33 -7.96 -0.44
C VAL A 10 14.84 -7.68 -0.48
N LEU A 11 14.02 -8.49 0.21
CA LEU A 11 12.57 -8.27 0.27
C LEU A 11 12.21 -6.96 0.99
N ASN A 12 12.90 -6.61 2.08
CA ASN A 12 12.71 -5.32 2.75
C ASN A 12 13.00 -4.14 1.82
N LEU A 13 14.09 -4.21 1.06
CA LEU A 13 14.47 -3.17 0.11
C LEU A 13 13.49 -3.10 -1.07
N PHE A 14 13.01 -4.25 -1.56
CA PHE A 14 12.01 -4.31 -2.63
C PHE A 14 10.68 -3.69 -2.19
N VAL A 15 10.08 -4.18 -1.10
CA VAL A 15 8.80 -3.67 -0.59
C VAL A 15 8.98 -2.22 -0.14
N GLY A 16 10.05 -1.91 0.60
CA GLY A 16 10.30 -0.57 1.11
C GLY A 16 10.55 0.46 0.02
N GLY A 17 11.32 0.09 -1.01
CA GLY A 17 11.57 0.93 -2.18
C GLY A 17 10.28 1.23 -2.96
N PHE A 18 9.41 0.23 -3.14
CA PHE A 18 8.12 0.42 -3.79
C PHE A 18 7.21 1.38 -3.00
N MET A 19 7.16 1.23 -1.67
CA MET A 19 6.40 2.15 -0.81
C MET A 19 6.93 3.59 -0.88
N ILE A 20 8.26 3.77 -0.87
CA ILE A 20 8.85 5.11 -1.00
C ILE A 20 8.51 5.73 -2.36
N TYR A 21 8.67 4.96 -3.45
CA TYR A 21 8.36 5.42 -4.80
C TYR A 21 6.88 5.83 -4.96
N GLY A 22 5.96 4.96 -4.54
CA GLY A 22 4.52 5.25 -4.58
C GLY A 22 4.14 6.45 -3.70
N GLY A 23 4.72 6.53 -2.50
CA GLY A 23 4.48 7.61 -1.55
C GLY A 23 4.91 8.97 -2.09
N ILE A 24 6.13 9.08 -2.64
CA ILE A 24 6.61 10.32 -3.29
C ILE A 24 5.68 10.69 -4.44
N GLY A 25 5.30 9.72 -5.29
CA GLY A 25 4.43 9.94 -6.43
C GLY A 25 3.11 10.64 -6.06
N LYS A 26 2.55 10.36 -4.87
CA LYS A 26 1.31 10.98 -4.40
C LYS A 26 1.41 12.48 -4.11
N PHE A 27 2.61 13.01 -3.86
CA PHE A 27 2.85 14.44 -3.61
C PHE A 27 3.35 15.21 -4.84
N THR A 28 3.70 14.53 -5.92
CA THR A 28 4.21 15.19 -7.15
C THR A 28 3.11 15.82 -8.00
N LYS A 29 1.90 15.27 -7.99
CA LYS A 29 0.77 15.77 -8.79
C LYS A 29 -0.12 16.67 -7.94
N PRO A 30 -0.54 17.84 -8.44
CA PRO A 30 -1.44 18.71 -7.70
C PRO A 30 -2.75 18.00 -7.39
N ILE A 31 -3.33 18.33 -6.23
CA ILE A 31 -4.66 17.88 -5.85
C ILE A 31 -5.66 18.68 -6.72
N PRO A 32 -6.50 18.02 -7.53
CA PRO A 32 -7.48 18.71 -8.35
C PRO A 32 -8.51 19.43 -7.47
N ALA A 33 -9.11 20.50 -8.00
CA ALA A 33 -10.15 21.22 -7.28
C ALA A 33 -11.32 20.27 -6.91
N PRO A 34 -11.94 20.42 -5.72
CA PRO A 34 -12.97 19.51 -5.21
C PRO A 34 -14.20 19.30 -6.10
N ASN A 35 -14.41 20.16 -7.08
CA ASN A 35 -15.55 20.15 -7.99
C ASN A 35 -15.15 19.96 -9.47
N SER A 36 -13.87 19.76 -9.77
CA SER A 36 -13.36 19.72 -11.15
C SER A 36 -14.04 18.68 -12.04
N ILE A 37 -14.29 17.47 -11.53
CA ILE A 37 -15.04 16.44 -12.29
C ILE A 37 -16.52 16.83 -12.46
N ILE A 38 -17.14 17.44 -11.44
CA ILE A 38 -18.53 17.88 -11.51
C ILE A 38 -18.69 18.97 -12.57
N GLU A 39 -17.75 19.92 -12.62
CA GLU A 39 -17.74 20.98 -13.62
C GLU A 39 -17.55 20.45 -15.04
N GLN A 40 -16.68 19.46 -15.26
CA GLN A 40 -16.51 18.82 -16.57
C GLN A 40 -17.81 18.16 -17.04
N VAL A 41 -18.48 17.41 -16.15
CA VAL A 41 -19.79 16.80 -16.44
C VAL A 41 -20.84 17.85 -16.76
N GLN A 42 -20.91 18.94 -16.00
CA GLN A 42 -21.86 20.03 -16.24
C GLN A 42 -21.62 20.74 -17.58
N LYS A 43 -20.38 20.80 -18.04
CA LYS A 43 -20.00 21.37 -19.36
C LYS A 43 -20.21 20.39 -20.52
N GLY A 44 -20.61 19.15 -20.25
CA GLY A 44 -20.75 18.10 -21.26
C GLY A 44 -19.41 17.60 -21.82
N GLU A 45 -18.32 17.79 -21.08
CA GLU A 45 -16.98 17.32 -21.46
C GLU A 45 -16.85 15.81 -21.21
N GLU A 46 -16.10 15.12 -22.07
CA GLU A 46 -15.80 13.71 -21.88
C GLU A 46 -14.81 13.53 -20.71
N VAL A 47 -15.28 12.92 -19.63
CA VAL A 47 -14.50 12.75 -18.40
C VAL A 47 -13.57 11.53 -18.47
N ALA A 48 -13.93 10.50 -19.24
CA ALA A 48 -13.13 9.28 -19.40
C ALA A 48 -13.51 8.52 -20.69
N PRO A 49 -12.54 7.86 -21.34
CA PRO A 49 -12.74 7.11 -22.58
C PRO A 49 -13.44 5.76 -22.38
N SER A 50 -13.46 5.22 -21.15
CA SER A 50 -14.15 3.97 -20.80
C SER A 50 -14.70 4.01 -19.38
N THR A 51 -15.56 3.04 -19.07
CA THR A 51 -16.12 2.86 -17.73
C THR A 51 -15.03 2.49 -16.71
N GLU A 52 -14.04 1.65 -17.06
CA GLU A 52 -12.95 1.32 -16.12
C GLU A 52 -12.14 2.57 -15.76
N VAL A 53 -11.77 3.37 -16.78
CA VAL A 53 -11.03 4.62 -16.55
C VAL A 53 -11.84 5.60 -15.72
N LEU A 54 -13.17 5.65 -15.90
CA LEU A 54 -14.05 6.47 -15.08
C LEU A 54 -14.06 6.02 -13.61
N MET A 55 -14.10 4.71 -13.35
CA MET A 55 -14.07 4.16 -11.99
C MET A 55 -12.76 4.50 -11.27
N ILE A 56 -11.62 4.34 -11.94
CA ILE A 56 -10.30 4.72 -11.42
C ILE A 56 -10.25 6.21 -11.11
N LYS A 57 -10.69 7.05 -12.06
CA LYS A 57 -10.73 8.51 -11.89
C LYS A 57 -11.59 8.90 -10.69
N ASN A 58 -12.78 8.33 -10.54
CA ASN A 58 -13.68 8.60 -9.42
C ASN A 58 -13.08 8.17 -8.07
N TYR A 59 -12.44 7.01 -8.01
CA TYR A 59 -11.77 6.53 -6.81
C TYR A 59 -10.65 7.48 -6.36
N ILE A 60 -9.74 7.83 -7.28
CA ILE A 60 -8.62 8.75 -7.00
C ILE A 60 -9.14 10.15 -6.65
N PHE A 61 -10.13 10.64 -7.41
CA PHE A 61 -10.74 11.95 -7.17
C PHE A 61 -11.38 12.03 -5.79
N GLY A 62 -12.20 11.05 -5.40
CA GLY A 62 -12.84 11.02 -4.09
C GLY A 62 -11.83 11.08 -2.94
N MET A 63 -10.73 10.33 -3.04
CA MET A 63 -9.66 10.38 -2.03
C MET A 63 -8.96 11.74 -1.99
N LYS A 64 -8.69 12.33 -3.15
CA LYS A 64 -8.03 13.64 -3.28
C LYS A 64 -8.91 14.80 -2.84
N GLN A 65 -10.21 14.75 -3.12
CA GLN A 65 -11.21 15.78 -2.81
C GLN A 65 -11.28 16.10 -1.31
N THR A 66 -11.02 15.11 -0.44
CA THR A 66 -11.01 15.29 1.02
C THR A 66 -9.83 16.12 1.54
N ASN A 67 -8.80 16.38 0.71
CA ASN A 67 -7.52 16.97 1.14
C ASN A 67 -6.82 16.25 2.31
N TYR A 68 -7.25 15.02 2.62
CA TYR A 68 -6.77 14.25 3.76
C TYR A 68 -6.29 12.87 3.32
N PHE A 69 -7.19 12.04 2.78
CA PHE A 69 -6.91 10.61 2.65
C PHE A 69 -5.78 10.30 1.67
N TRP A 70 -5.72 11.01 0.54
CA TRP A 70 -4.63 10.85 -0.43
C TRP A 70 -3.25 11.19 0.14
N GLN A 71 -3.18 12.24 0.96
CA GLN A 71 -1.94 12.65 1.63
C GLN A 71 -1.58 11.68 2.76
N PHE A 72 -2.56 11.29 3.57
CA PHE A 72 -2.39 10.29 4.64
C PHE A 72 -1.85 8.97 4.07
N LEU A 73 -2.42 8.49 2.96
CA LEU A 73 -1.94 7.29 2.27
C LEU A 73 -0.48 7.44 1.82
N GLY A 74 -0.13 8.58 1.23
CA GLY A 74 1.26 8.88 0.84
C GLY A 74 2.22 8.90 2.04
N PHE A 75 1.82 9.51 3.16
CA PHE A 75 2.64 9.51 4.38
C PHE A 75 2.78 8.10 4.97
N ALA A 76 1.72 7.29 4.97
CA ALA A 76 1.76 5.93 5.47
C ALA A 76 2.71 5.06 4.65
N GLU A 77 2.70 5.20 3.32
CA GLU A 77 3.64 4.53 2.42
C GLU A 77 5.08 4.97 2.66
N LEU A 78 5.35 6.28 2.74
CA LEU A 78 6.69 6.79 3.04
C LEU A 78 7.20 6.27 4.39
N LEU A 79 6.37 6.29 5.42
CA LEU A 79 6.72 5.79 6.75
C LEU A 79 7.05 4.28 6.70
N ALA A 80 6.16 3.48 6.12
CA ALA A 80 6.37 2.03 5.96
C ALA A 80 7.66 1.75 5.18
N GLY A 81 7.86 2.49 4.09
CA GLY A 81 9.03 2.38 3.22
C GLY A 81 10.34 2.68 3.94
N LEU A 82 10.42 3.79 4.67
CA LEU A 82 11.59 4.16 5.47
C LEU A 82 11.89 3.15 6.57
N LEU A 83 10.86 2.65 7.26
CA LEU A 83 11.02 1.64 8.30
C LEU A 83 11.57 0.32 7.73
N LEU A 84 11.06 -0.13 6.58
CA LEU A 84 11.58 -1.30 5.85
C LEU A 84 13.02 -1.08 5.38
N PHE A 85 13.32 0.08 4.81
CA PHE A 85 14.65 0.40 4.30
C PHE A 85 15.71 0.43 5.41
N SER A 86 15.34 0.90 6.62
CA SER A 86 16.22 0.98 7.78
C SER A 86 16.82 -0.36 8.24
N GLN A 87 16.20 -1.49 7.88
CA GLN A 87 16.49 -2.85 8.37
C GLN A 87 16.30 -3.07 9.89
N VAL A 88 16.53 -2.05 10.71
CA VAL A 88 16.38 -2.09 12.18
C VAL A 88 14.89 -2.17 12.56
N LEU A 89 14.06 -1.33 11.94
CA LEU A 89 12.62 -1.24 12.22
C LEU A 89 11.77 -1.99 11.17
N ALA A 90 12.40 -2.79 10.31
CA ALA A 90 11.74 -3.38 9.15
C ALA A 90 10.55 -4.27 9.49
N ARG A 91 10.51 -4.88 10.68
CA ARG A 91 9.34 -5.66 11.15
C ARG A 91 8.10 -4.80 11.35
N ILE A 92 8.27 -3.66 12.01
CA ILE A 92 7.19 -2.69 12.21
C ILE A 92 6.78 -2.13 10.85
N GLY A 93 7.77 -1.80 10.00
CA GLY A 93 7.54 -1.38 8.63
C GLY A 93 6.72 -2.40 7.83
N ALA A 94 7.03 -3.70 7.93
CA ALA A 94 6.31 -4.76 7.24
C ALA A 94 4.85 -4.87 7.70
N ILE A 95 4.59 -4.76 9.01
CA ILE A 95 3.22 -4.78 9.57
C ILE A 95 2.42 -3.56 9.11
N ILE A 96 3.02 -2.36 9.13
CA ILE A 96 2.37 -1.13 8.62
C ILE A 96 2.13 -1.23 7.11
N ALA A 97 3.07 -1.82 6.35
CA ALA A 97 2.95 -2.01 4.92
C ALA A 97 1.85 -3.02 4.53
N LEU A 98 1.42 -3.91 5.42
CA LEU A 98 0.43 -4.93 5.10
C LEU A 98 -0.92 -4.37 4.62
N PRO A 99 -1.61 -3.49 5.38
CA PRO A 99 -2.85 -2.87 4.90
C PRO A 99 -2.64 -2.00 3.65
N LEU A 100 -1.44 -1.48 3.41
CA LEU A 100 -1.12 -0.68 2.23
C LEU A 100 -0.96 -1.56 0.98
N THR A 101 -0.14 -2.62 1.08
CA THR A 101 0.14 -3.54 -0.03
C THR A 101 -1.10 -4.34 -0.44
N ILE A 102 -1.95 -4.75 0.52
CA ILE A 102 -3.25 -5.36 0.18
C ILE A 102 -4.15 -4.34 -0.50
N ASN A 103 -4.21 -3.08 -0.06
CA ASN A 103 -5.03 -2.06 -0.72
C ASN A 103 -4.56 -1.78 -2.15
N ILE A 104 -3.25 -1.68 -2.37
CA ILE A 104 -2.65 -1.51 -3.71
C ILE A 104 -2.96 -2.71 -4.61
N PHE A 105 -2.83 -3.94 -4.10
CA PHE A 105 -3.18 -5.14 -4.86
C PHE A 105 -4.67 -5.18 -5.20
N LEU A 106 -5.56 -4.89 -4.24
CA LEU A 106 -6.99 -4.89 -4.48
C LEU A 106 -7.42 -3.77 -5.43
N PHE A 107 -6.75 -2.62 -5.40
CA PHE A 107 -6.94 -1.56 -6.38
C PHE A 107 -6.71 -2.10 -7.80
N HIS A 108 -5.57 -2.74 -8.07
CA HIS A 108 -5.31 -3.29 -9.40
C HIS A 108 -6.20 -4.49 -9.72
N LEU A 109 -6.53 -5.34 -8.74
CA LEU A 109 -7.39 -6.50 -8.96
C LEU A 109 -8.83 -6.11 -9.36
N PHE A 110 -9.36 -5.02 -8.80
CA PHE A 110 -10.76 -4.62 -9.04
C PHE A 110 -10.93 -3.44 -9.99
N LEU A 111 -9.94 -2.55 -10.12
CA LEU A 111 -10.04 -1.35 -10.93
C LEU A 111 -9.12 -1.36 -12.17
N GLU A 112 -8.05 -2.16 -12.19
CA GLU A 112 -7.09 -2.26 -13.31
C GLU A 112 -6.77 -3.71 -13.66
N SER A 113 -7.77 -4.60 -13.64
CA SER A 113 -7.55 -6.05 -13.81
C SER A 113 -7.06 -6.46 -15.19
N GLU A 114 -7.27 -5.62 -16.19
CA GLU A 114 -6.82 -5.81 -17.58
C GLU A 114 -5.32 -5.55 -17.73
N GLU A 115 -4.73 -4.74 -16.84
CA GLU A 115 -3.29 -4.43 -16.81
C GLU A 115 -2.52 -5.55 -16.08
N LEU A 116 -2.44 -6.71 -16.73
CA LEU A 116 -1.85 -7.93 -16.16
C LEU A 116 -0.43 -7.74 -15.60
N GLY A 117 0.35 -6.82 -16.18
CA GLY A 117 1.70 -6.47 -15.71
C GLY A 117 1.68 -5.83 -14.32
N GLU A 118 0.86 -4.80 -14.13
CA GLU A 118 0.72 -4.09 -12.85
C GLU A 118 0.02 -4.97 -11.80
N LEU A 119 -0.97 -5.75 -12.20
CA LEU A 119 -1.64 -6.72 -11.32
C LEU A 119 -0.64 -7.77 -10.80
N GLY A 120 0.21 -8.31 -11.68
CA GLY A 120 1.25 -9.26 -11.30
C GLY A 120 2.29 -8.66 -10.35
N LEU A 121 2.72 -7.43 -10.61
CA LEU A 121 3.68 -6.70 -9.79
C LEU A 121 3.13 -6.43 -8.38
N THR A 122 1.90 -5.94 -8.29
CA THR A 122 1.27 -5.61 -7.01
C THR A 122 0.87 -6.86 -6.21
N PHE A 123 0.51 -7.96 -6.87
CA PHE A 123 0.41 -9.27 -6.23
C PHE A 123 1.75 -9.73 -5.64
N ALA A 124 2.85 -9.62 -6.41
CA ALA A 124 4.18 -9.97 -5.95
C ALA A 124 4.64 -9.12 -4.76
N LEU A 125 4.32 -7.81 -4.78
CA LEU A 125 4.56 -6.89 -3.67
C LEU A 125 3.82 -7.31 -2.41
N PHE A 126 2.53 -7.62 -2.52
CA PHE A 126 1.71 -8.11 -1.40
C PHE A 126 2.23 -9.45 -0.86
N ALA A 127 2.53 -10.41 -1.75
CA ALA A 127 3.09 -11.70 -1.37
C ALA A 127 4.46 -11.56 -0.69
N ALA A 128 5.33 -10.66 -1.17
CA ALA A 128 6.61 -10.35 -0.55
C ALA A 128 6.44 -9.79 0.87
N ASN A 129 5.46 -8.91 1.08
CA ASN A 129 5.17 -8.38 2.40
C ASN A 129 4.62 -9.44 3.38
N ILE A 130 3.73 -10.32 2.92
CA ILE A 130 3.29 -11.50 3.68
C ILE A 130 4.47 -12.40 4.05
N ALA A 131 5.39 -12.65 3.11
CA ALA A 131 6.58 -13.45 3.36
C ALA A 131 7.50 -12.83 4.42
N LEU A 132 7.73 -11.51 4.38
CA LEU A 132 8.49 -10.79 5.41
C LEU A 132 7.91 -10.96 6.82
N ILE A 133 6.59 -10.84 6.93
CA ILE A 133 5.87 -11.07 8.19
C ILE A 133 6.02 -12.53 8.62
N GLY A 134 5.80 -13.48 7.70
CA GLY A 134 5.90 -14.92 7.94
C GLY A 134 7.30 -15.35 8.42
N PHE A 135 8.38 -14.84 7.80
CA PHE A 135 9.75 -15.17 8.20
C PHE A 135 10.09 -14.75 9.63
N THR A 136 9.37 -13.78 10.19
CA THR A 136 9.57 -13.30 11.56
C THR A 136 8.54 -13.83 12.56
N TYR A 137 7.68 -14.77 12.14
CA TYR A 137 6.57 -15.34 12.94
C TYR A 137 6.98 -15.79 14.34
N LYS A 138 8.12 -16.48 14.47
CA LYS A 138 8.60 -16.98 15.77
C LYS A 138 8.76 -15.89 16.82
N ILE A 139 8.96 -14.64 16.39
CA ILE A 139 9.18 -13.49 17.26
C ILE A 139 7.86 -12.83 17.66
N TRP A 140 6.93 -12.65 16.72
CA TRP A 140 5.68 -11.90 16.97
C TRP A 140 4.48 -12.78 17.29
N LYS A 141 4.57 -14.12 17.20
CA LYS A 141 3.47 -15.05 17.53
C LYS A 141 2.86 -14.85 18.91
N GLN A 142 3.64 -14.35 19.88
CA GLN A 142 3.16 -14.08 21.23
C GLN A 142 2.12 -12.95 21.27
N LEU A 143 2.15 -12.01 20.30
CA LEU A 143 1.14 -10.97 20.15
C LEU A 143 -0.23 -11.55 19.75
N LEU A 144 -0.24 -12.67 19.01
CA LEU A 144 -1.49 -13.33 18.61
C LEU A 144 -2.05 -14.22 19.71
N TYR A 145 -1.17 -14.90 20.44
CA TYR A 145 -1.55 -15.88 21.44
C TYR A 145 -0.55 -15.88 22.58
N ASP A 146 -0.88 -15.15 23.63
CA ASP A 146 -0.14 -15.14 24.88
C ASP A 146 -0.83 -16.03 25.93
N LYS A 147 -0.18 -17.15 26.24
CA LYS A 147 -0.63 -18.07 27.30
C LYS A 147 -0.59 -17.42 28.69
N GLN A 148 0.23 -16.39 28.90
CA GLN A 148 0.33 -15.67 30.18
C GLN A 148 -0.81 -14.66 30.33
N ALA A 149 -1.17 -13.93 29.26
CA ALA A 149 -2.35 -13.06 29.26
C ALA A 149 -3.65 -13.83 29.59
N LEU A 150 -3.82 -15.04 29.06
CA LEU A 150 -4.97 -15.90 29.38
C LEU A 150 -5.03 -16.31 30.85
N LYS A 151 -3.88 -16.50 31.51
CA LYS A 151 -3.81 -16.85 32.95
C LYS A 151 -4.09 -15.66 33.87
N LEU A 152 -3.91 -14.43 33.40
CA LEU A 152 -4.25 -13.22 34.16
C LEU A 152 -5.74 -12.86 34.04
N ALA A 153 -6.44 -13.41 33.05
CA ALA A 153 -7.86 -13.22 32.80
C ALA A 153 -8.76 -14.36 33.34
N SER A 154 -8.16 -15.40 33.94
CA SER A 154 -8.82 -16.55 34.58
C SER A 154 -8.67 -16.53 36.08
#